data_AF-A0A950AQU0-F1
#
_entry.id   AF-A0A950AQU0-F1
#
_cell.length_a   1.000
_cell.length_b   1.000
_cell.length_c   1.000
_cell.angle_alpha   90.00
_cell.angle_beta   90.00
_cell.angle_gamma   90.00
#
_symmetry.space_group_name_H-M   'P 1'
#
loop_
_entity.id
_entity.type
_entity.pdbx_description
1 polymer ?
#
loop_
_entity_poly.entity_id
_entity_poly.type
_entity_poly.pdbx_seq_one_letter_code
_entity_poly.pdbx_strand_id
1 'polypeptide(L)'
;MTTATPILLVATIFGLTYLALAMGRVPGLRIDRAGIAMAGAAMMLACGAISLPEAARAVDPETILLLFGMMVVVAFLRLAGFFALATERIAAGLSGPRSLLAVTIALSGMLSAFLVNDGGCVALTPLVLGLCRRLRRHPIPYLVGLATASNIGSVATITGNPQNIIIGSLSKISYLQFAAHLAPVAAIGMVL
;
A
#
# COMPACT_ATOMS: atom_id res chain seq x y z
N MET A 1 26.14 26.09 20.47
CA MET A 1 25.05 26.89 21.07
C MET A 1 23.74 26.27 20.63
N THR A 2 23.13 25.51 21.52
CA THR A 2 21.87 24.78 21.34
C THR A 2 20.73 25.78 21.31
N THR A 3 20.38 26.28 20.13
CA THR A 3 19.07 26.92 19.94
C THR A 3 18.04 25.83 20.15
N ALA A 4 17.30 25.91 21.26
CA ALA A 4 16.06 25.18 21.41
C ALA A 4 15.13 25.64 20.29
N THR A 5 15.20 24.97 19.13
CA THR A 5 14.26 25.19 18.03
C THR A 5 12.89 25.10 18.68
N PRO A 6 12.08 26.18 18.65
CA PRO A 6 10.89 26.22 19.47
C PRO A 6 10.01 25.03 19.09
N ILE A 7 9.64 24.21 20.08
CA ILE A 7 8.79 23.02 19.89
C ILE A 7 7.57 23.35 19.02
N LEU A 8 7.06 24.57 19.17
CA LEU A 8 5.97 25.11 18.36
C LEU A 8 6.30 25.14 16.85
N LEU A 9 7.51 25.56 16.47
CA LEU A 9 7.95 25.61 15.06
C LEU A 9 8.05 24.18 14.49
N VAL A 10 8.65 23.26 15.22
CA VAL A 10 8.77 21.84 14.82
C VAL A 10 7.38 21.21 14.66
N ALA A 11 6.50 21.41 15.64
CA ALA A 11 5.13 20.92 15.61
C ALA A 11 4.32 21.52 14.46
N THR A 12 4.54 22.81 14.15
CA THR A 12 3.88 23.49 13.03
C THR A 12 4.32 22.91 11.70
N ILE A 13 5.64 22.77 11.47
CA ILE A 13 6.18 22.17 10.24
C ILE A 13 5.65 20.73 10.07
N PHE A 14 5.70 19.94 11.14
CA PHE A 14 5.20 18.57 11.15
C PHE A 14 3.70 18.51 10.81
N GLY A 15 2.88 19.31 11.50
CA GLY A 15 1.43 19.36 11.30
C GLY A 15 1.04 19.81 9.90
N LEU A 16 1.69 20.85 9.37
CA LEU A 16 1.46 21.32 7.99
C LEU A 16 1.87 20.27 6.96
N THR A 17 3.00 19.59 7.16
CA THR A 17 3.46 18.53 6.26
C THR A 17 2.47 17.37 6.24
N TYR A 18 1.99 16.92 7.40
CA TYR A 18 0.98 15.85 7.49
C TYR A 18 -0.37 16.26 6.90
N LEU A 19 -0.80 17.50 7.12
CA LEU A 19 -2.01 18.02 6.50
C LEU A 19 -1.90 18.05 4.97
N ALA A 20 -0.75 18.50 4.44
CA ALA A 20 -0.46 18.47 3.01
C ALA A 20 -0.44 17.03 2.45
N LEU A 21 0.16 16.08 3.18
CA LEU A 21 0.13 14.66 2.82
C LEU A 21 -1.30 14.10 2.78
N ALA A 22 -2.15 14.49 3.73
CA ALA A 22 -3.56 14.10 3.79
C ALA A 22 -4.38 14.67 2.62
N MET A 23 -4.11 15.92 2.22
CA MET A 23 -4.71 16.53 1.02
C MET A 23 -4.24 15.83 -0.28
N GLY A 24 -3.11 15.13 -0.25
CA GLY A 24 -2.59 14.31 -1.34
C GLY A 24 -1.94 15.09 -2.49
N ARG A 25 -2.44 16.29 -2.80
CA ARG A 25 -1.82 17.28 -3.70
C ARG A 25 -2.07 18.68 -3.16
N VAL A 26 -1.08 19.56 -3.29
CA VAL A 26 -1.23 20.98 -2.93
C VAL A 26 -1.84 21.72 -4.13
N PRO A 27 -3.01 22.37 -3.99
CA PRO A 27 -3.62 23.14 -5.07
C PRO A 27 -2.64 24.17 -5.64
N GLY A 28 -2.36 24.11 -6.93
CA GLY A 28 -1.45 25.04 -7.63
C GLY A 28 0.01 24.61 -7.74
N LEU A 29 0.49 23.66 -6.92
CA LEU A 29 1.85 23.11 -7.04
C LEU A 29 1.82 21.69 -7.60
N ARG A 30 2.74 21.39 -8.53
CA ARG A 30 2.92 20.04 -9.10
C ARG A 30 3.73 19.13 -8.17
N ILE A 31 3.38 19.12 -6.88
CA ILE A 31 4.08 18.34 -5.85
C ILE A 31 3.17 17.18 -5.43
N ASP A 32 3.71 15.98 -5.47
CA ASP A 32 3.08 14.75 -5.00
C ASP A 32 3.43 14.48 -3.52
N ARG A 33 2.95 13.36 -2.96
CA ARG A 33 3.20 13.02 -1.56
C ARG A 33 4.69 12.92 -1.23
N ALA A 34 5.50 12.42 -2.15
CA ALA A 34 6.95 12.34 -1.98
C ALA A 34 7.58 13.74 -1.91
N GLY A 35 7.22 14.63 -2.83
CA GLY A 35 7.70 16.01 -2.81
C GLY A 35 7.26 16.79 -1.55
N ILE A 36 6.05 16.55 -1.05
CA ILE A 36 5.56 17.14 0.22
C ILE A 36 6.43 16.68 1.40
N ALA A 37 6.70 15.37 1.48
CA ALA A 37 7.55 14.81 2.52
C ALA A 37 8.99 15.38 2.46
N MET A 38 9.56 15.50 1.26
CA MET A 38 10.88 16.08 1.05
C MET A 38 10.94 17.57 1.44
N ALA A 39 9.91 18.35 1.12
CA ALA A 39 9.82 19.75 1.52
C ALA A 39 9.72 19.88 3.05
N GLY A 40 8.93 19.02 3.70
CA GLY A 40 8.86 18.92 5.17
C GLY A 40 10.22 18.64 5.81
N ALA A 41 10.93 17.63 5.30
CA ALA A 41 12.26 17.27 5.77
C ALA A 41 13.29 18.39 5.56
N ALA A 42 13.26 19.05 4.39
CA ALA A 42 14.13 20.19 4.08
C ALA A 42 13.88 21.38 5.03
N MET A 43 12.61 21.67 5.36
CA MET A 43 12.27 22.70 6.35
C MET A 43 12.77 22.34 7.75
N MET A 44 12.68 21.07 8.17
CA MET A 44 13.22 20.61 9.45
C MET A 44 14.74 20.71 9.55
N LEU A 45 15.46 20.46 8.45
CA LEU A 45 16.90 20.68 8.37
C LEU A 45 17.24 22.18 8.39
N ALA A 46 16.50 23.00 7.64
CA ALA A 46 16.75 24.44 7.54
C ALA A 46 16.55 25.18 8.87
N CYS A 47 15.59 24.77 9.69
CA CYS A 47 15.38 25.34 11.02
C CYS A 47 16.27 24.69 12.11
N GLY A 48 17.14 23.75 11.74
CA GLY A 48 18.03 23.06 12.68
C GLY A 48 17.29 22.17 13.68
N ALA A 49 16.07 21.74 13.38
CA ALA A 49 15.31 20.82 14.24
C ALA A 49 15.91 19.40 14.23
N ILE A 50 16.52 19.00 13.11
CA ILE A 50 17.28 17.77 12.97
C ILE A 50 18.59 18.07 12.26
N SER A 51 19.65 17.34 12.58
CA SER A 51 20.91 17.40 11.84
C SER A 51 20.87 16.50 10.58
N LEU A 52 21.73 16.78 9.59
CA LEU A 52 21.82 15.96 8.38
C LEU A 52 22.12 14.47 8.67
N PRO A 53 23.02 14.12 9.61
CA PRO A 53 23.25 12.73 9.99
C PRO A 53 22.06 12.05 10.69
N GLU A 54 21.22 12.81 11.40
CA GLU A 54 19.98 12.28 12.00
C GLU A 54 18.90 12.06 10.93
N ALA A 55 18.74 13.02 10.01
CA ALA A 55 17.84 12.87 8.88
C ALA A 55 18.21 11.67 8.00
N ALA A 56 19.50 11.47 7.73
CA ALA A 56 19.99 10.32 6.99
C ALA A 56 19.71 8.99 7.69
N ARG A 57 19.82 8.94 9.03
CA ARG A 57 19.51 7.75 9.83
C ARG A 57 18.01 7.44 9.91
N ALA A 58 17.15 8.43 9.67
CA ALA A 58 15.70 8.21 9.61
C ALA A 58 15.25 7.51 8.31
N VAL A 59 16.11 7.47 7.28
CA VAL A 59 15.84 6.76 6.04
C VAL A 59 16.25 5.30 6.21
N ASP A 60 15.29 4.38 6.09
CA ASP A 60 15.53 2.94 6.12
C ASP A 60 15.76 2.42 4.68
N PRO A 61 17.02 2.14 4.28
CA PRO A 61 17.32 1.68 2.93
C PRO A 61 16.81 0.26 2.67
N GLU A 62 16.70 -0.59 3.69
CA GLU A 62 16.24 -1.97 3.54
C GLU A 62 14.76 -1.98 3.14
N THR A 63 13.94 -1.18 3.84
CA THR A 63 12.53 -0.99 3.51
C THR A 63 12.36 -0.43 2.09
N ILE A 64 13.15 0.57 1.70
CA ILE A 64 13.08 1.17 0.34
C ILE A 64 13.43 0.14 -0.74
N LEU A 65 14.53 -0.62 -0.57
CA LEU A 65 14.94 -1.64 -1.51
C LEU A 65 13.91 -2.76 -1.62
N LEU A 66 13.35 -3.20 -0.49
CA LEU A 66 12.31 -4.22 -0.47
C LEU A 66 11.07 -3.76 -1.24
N LEU A 67 10.57 -2.56 -0.93
CA LEU A 67 9.42 -1.98 -1.64
C LEU A 67 9.69 -1.83 -3.14
N PHE A 68 10.88 -1.35 -3.51
CA PHE A 68 11.28 -1.22 -4.90
C PHE A 68 11.29 -2.58 -5.61
N GLY A 69 11.92 -3.60 -5.03
CA GLY A 69 11.95 -4.96 -5.58
C GLY A 69 10.55 -5.54 -5.77
N MET A 70 9.67 -5.36 -4.78
CA MET A 70 8.28 -5.79 -4.86
C MET A 70 7.51 -5.05 -5.97
N MET A 71 7.71 -3.74 -6.13
CA MET A 71 7.09 -2.96 -7.21
C MET A 71 7.55 -3.42 -8.59
N VAL A 72 8.84 -3.76 -8.74
CA VAL A 72 9.37 -4.33 -9.99
C VAL A 72 8.70 -5.67 -10.30
N VAL A 73 8.60 -6.57 -9.33
CA VAL A 73 7.91 -7.87 -9.51
C VAL A 73 6.45 -7.68 -9.92
N VAL A 74 5.71 -6.80 -9.24
CA VAL A 74 4.32 -6.47 -9.57
C VAL A 74 4.20 -5.91 -10.99
N ALA A 75 5.11 -5.01 -11.39
CA ALA A 75 5.10 -4.43 -12.72
C ALA A 75 5.32 -5.49 -13.81
N PHE A 76 6.27 -6.42 -13.62
CA PHE A 76 6.49 -7.52 -14.56
C PHE A 76 5.32 -8.50 -14.63
N LEU A 77 4.71 -8.86 -13.49
CA LEU A 77 3.49 -9.69 -13.48
C LEU A 77 2.34 -9.02 -14.25
N ARG A 78 2.19 -7.70 -14.09
CA ARG A 78 1.20 -6.91 -14.82
C ARG A 78 1.49 -6.88 -16.33
N LEU A 79 2.74 -6.65 -16.73
CA LEU A 79 3.15 -6.66 -18.15
C LEU A 79 3.00 -8.03 -18.79
N ALA A 80 3.28 -9.11 -18.04
CA ALA A 80 3.09 -10.48 -18.48
C ALA A 80 1.61 -10.89 -18.60
N GLY A 81 0.67 -10.03 -18.20
CA GLY A 81 -0.76 -10.33 -18.24
C GLY A 81 -1.22 -11.37 -17.21
N PHE A 82 -0.40 -11.66 -16.19
CA PHE A 82 -0.70 -12.67 -15.17
C PHE A 82 -2.07 -12.43 -14.51
N PHE A 83 -2.33 -11.19 -14.10
CA PHE A 83 -3.58 -10.82 -13.45
C PHE A 83 -4.80 -10.99 -14.38
N ALA A 84 -4.64 -10.73 -15.68
CA ALA A 84 -5.70 -10.92 -16.66
C ALA A 84 -6.03 -12.41 -16.84
N LEU A 85 -4.99 -13.24 -16.99
CA LEU A 85 -5.13 -14.70 -17.09
C LEU A 85 -5.73 -15.31 -15.83
N ALA A 86 -5.29 -14.87 -14.65
CA ALA A 86 -5.84 -15.33 -13.37
C ALA A 86 -7.33 -14.99 -13.27
N THR A 87 -7.69 -13.75 -13.58
CA THR A 87 -9.08 -13.29 -13.54
C THR A 87 -9.96 -14.04 -14.55
N GLU A 88 -9.48 -14.24 -15.78
CA GLU A 88 -10.23 -14.91 -16.85
C GLU A 88 -10.41 -16.40 -16.60
N ARG A 89 -9.35 -17.11 -16.16
CA ARG A 89 -9.45 -18.54 -15.80
C ARG A 89 -10.44 -18.78 -14.69
N ILE A 90 -10.47 -17.91 -13.69
CA ILE A 90 -11.39 -18.07 -12.58
C ILE A 90 -12.82 -17.68 -13.03
N ALA A 91 -12.98 -16.61 -13.81
CA ALA A 91 -14.29 -16.20 -14.33
C ALA A 91 -14.92 -17.23 -15.27
N ALA A 92 -14.13 -18.03 -15.99
CA ALA A 92 -14.61 -19.04 -16.95
C ALA A 92 -15.51 -20.12 -16.33
N GLY A 93 -15.44 -20.37 -15.02
CA GLY A 93 -16.26 -21.36 -14.32
C GLY A 93 -17.46 -20.80 -13.56
N LEU A 94 -17.67 -19.48 -13.55
CA LEU A 94 -18.51 -18.81 -12.56
C LEU A 94 -19.58 -17.93 -13.22
N SER A 95 -20.83 -18.39 -13.15
CA SER A 95 -21.98 -17.77 -13.83
C SER A 95 -22.74 -16.74 -12.98
N GLY A 96 -22.38 -16.54 -11.70
CA GLY A 96 -23.15 -15.73 -10.74
C GLY A 96 -22.50 -14.39 -10.34
N PRO A 97 -23.28 -13.34 -10.03
CA PRO A 97 -22.75 -12.07 -9.51
C PRO A 97 -21.99 -12.21 -8.19
N ARG A 98 -22.49 -13.06 -7.27
CA ARG A 98 -21.85 -13.35 -5.97
C ARG A 98 -20.57 -14.14 -6.13
N SER A 99 -20.55 -15.05 -7.09
CA SER A 99 -19.41 -15.93 -7.31
C SER A 99 -18.25 -15.15 -7.92
N LEU A 100 -18.53 -14.19 -8.82
CA LEU A 100 -17.54 -13.24 -9.30
C LEU A 100 -16.98 -12.34 -8.17
N LEU A 101 -17.83 -11.93 -7.23
CA LEU A 101 -17.41 -11.11 -6.10
C LEU A 101 -16.48 -11.89 -5.18
N ALA A 102 -16.85 -13.12 -4.83
CA ALA A 102 -16.05 -14.00 -4.00
C ALA A 102 -14.66 -14.25 -4.60
N VAL A 103 -14.58 -14.43 -5.91
CA VAL A 103 -13.31 -14.57 -6.64
C VAL A 103 -12.48 -13.30 -6.58
N THR A 104 -13.12 -12.15 -6.82
CA THR A 104 -12.43 -10.87 -6.79
C THR A 104 -11.83 -10.63 -5.40
N ILE A 105 -12.60 -10.93 -4.35
CA ILE A 105 -12.16 -10.88 -2.96
C ILE A 105 -10.98 -11.84 -2.77
N ALA A 106 -11.17 -13.14 -3.00
CA ALA A 106 -10.15 -14.16 -2.76
C ALA A 106 -8.84 -13.88 -3.51
N LEU A 107 -8.93 -13.56 -4.80
CA LEU A 107 -7.76 -13.26 -5.63
C LEU A 107 -7.06 -11.99 -5.14
N SER A 108 -7.80 -10.93 -4.85
CA SER A 108 -7.25 -9.66 -4.36
C SER A 108 -6.56 -9.83 -3.02
N GLY A 109 -7.21 -10.46 -2.04
CA GLY A 109 -6.62 -10.64 -0.71
C GLY A 109 -5.42 -11.58 -0.73
N MET A 110 -5.49 -12.68 -1.49
CA MET A 110 -4.35 -13.59 -1.61
C MET A 110 -3.17 -12.93 -2.31
N LEU A 111 -3.40 -12.23 -3.42
CA LEU A 111 -2.33 -11.49 -4.09
C LEU A 111 -1.78 -10.39 -3.21
N SER A 112 -2.64 -9.68 -2.47
CA SER A 112 -2.24 -8.59 -1.59
C SER A 112 -1.46 -9.06 -0.36
N ALA A 113 -1.58 -10.33 0.03
CA ALA A 113 -0.74 -10.93 1.05
C ALA A 113 0.71 -11.14 0.56
N PHE A 114 0.97 -11.14 -0.74
CA PHE A 114 2.33 -11.32 -1.27
C PHE A 114 2.84 -10.09 -2.02
N LEU A 115 1.93 -9.33 -2.62
CA LEU A 115 2.19 -8.15 -3.43
C LEU A 115 1.64 -6.95 -2.67
N VAL A 116 2.41 -5.86 -2.60
CA VAL A 116 1.98 -4.63 -1.90
C VAL A 116 0.55 -4.23 -2.32
N ASN A 117 -0.32 -4.05 -1.32
CA ASN A 117 -1.76 -3.82 -1.48
C ASN A 117 -2.11 -2.72 -2.49
N ASP A 118 -1.45 -1.57 -2.42
CA ASP A 118 -1.74 -0.42 -3.26
C ASP A 118 -1.46 -0.73 -4.74
N GLY A 119 -0.31 -1.37 -5.02
CA GLY A 119 0.09 -1.75 -6.37
C GLY A 119 -0.82 -2.82 -6.97
N GLY A 120 -1.18 -3.83 -6.17
CA GLY A 120 -2.10 -4.89 -6.58
C GLY A 120 -3.51 -4.35 -6.88
N CYS A 121 -4.04 -3.48 -6.03
CA CYS A 121 -5.36 -2.90 -6.20
C CYS A 121 -5.45 -2.04 -7.48
N VAL A 122 -4.44 -1.21 -7.75
CA VAL A 122 -4.36 -0.41 -8.98
C VAL A 122 -4.22 -1.30 -10.23
N ALA A 123 -3.48 -2.40 -10.14
CA ALA A 123 -3.31 -3.34 -11.24
C ALA A 123 -4.59 -4.15 -11.55
N LEU A 124 -5.32 -4.56 -10.52
CA LEU A 124 -6.54 -5.38 -10.64
C LEU A 124 -7.79 -4.57 -11.00
N THR A 125 -7.86 -3.30 -10.58
CA THR A 125 -8.99 -2.40 -10.87
C THR A 125 -9.43 -2.39 -12.35
N PRO A 126 -8.54 -2.15 -13.34
CA PRO A 126 -8.95 -2.12 -14.75
C PRO A 126 -9.45 -3.49 -15.25
N LEU A 127 -8.95 -4.59 -14.69
CA LEU A 127 -9.38 -5.95 -15.05
C LEU A 127 -10.79 -6.23 -14.54
N VAL A 128 -11.06 -5.90 -13.27
CA VAL A 128 -12.40 -5.99 -12.68
C VAL A 128 -13.40 -5.13 -13.45
N LEU A 129 -13.02 -3.89 -13.80
CA LEU A 129 -13.85 -3.01 -14.62
C LEU A 129 -14.14 -3.60 -16.01
N GLY A 130 -13.13 -4.16 -16.67
CA GLY A 130 -13.30 -4.82 -17.97
C GLY A 130 -14.26 -6.00 -17.90
N LEU A 131 -14.16 -6.81 -16.84
CA LEU A 131 -15.02 -7.96 -16.61
C LEU A 131 -16.46 -7.56 -16.28
N CYS A 132 -16.66 -6.56 -15.43
CA CYS A 132 -17.98 -6.01 -15.13
C CYS A 132 -18.66 -5.47 -16.40
N ARG A 133 -17.90 -4.81 -17.29
CA ARG A 133 -18.42 -4.34 -18.60
C ARG A 133 -18.85 -5.50 -19.49
N ARG A 134 -18.01 -6.54 -19.64
CA ARG A 134 -18.32 -7.74 -20.45
C ARG A 134 -19.56 -8.46 -19.94
N LEU A 135 -19.69 -8.60 -18.62
CA LEU A 135 -20.82 -9.28 -17.97
C LEU A 135 -22.04 -8.38 -17.74
N ARG A 136 -22.01 -7.12 -18.19
CA ARG A 136 -23.04 -6.09 -17.97
C ARG A 136 -23.47 -5.97 -16.49
N ARG A 137 -22.49 -5.92 -15.59
CA ARG A 137 -22.70 -5.79 -14.14
C ARG A 137 -22.23 -4.44 -13.62
N HIS A 138 -22.89 -3.97 -12.56
CA HIS A 138 -22.48 -2.75 -11.87
C HIS A 138 -21.14 -2.98 -11.16
N PRO A 139 -20.09 -2.16 -11.43
CA PRO A 139 -18.74 -2.46 -10.95
C PRO A 139 -18.50 -2.14 -9.48
N ILE A 140 -19.29 -1.24 -8.88
CA ILE A 140 -19.03 -0.71 -7.53
C ILE A 140 -18.87 -1.81 -6.47
N PRO A 141 -19.74 -2.83 -6.36
CA PRO A 141 -19.58 -3.88 -5.34
C PRO A 141 -18.26 -4.66 -5.48
N TYR A 142 -17.83 -4.90 -6.73
CA TYR A 142 -16.59 -5.62 -7.01
C TYR A 142 -15.34 -4.78 -6.70
N LEU A 143 -15.40 -3.46 -6.95
CA LEU A 143 -14.31 -2.55 -6.61
C LEU A 143 -14.19 -2.33 -5.10
N VAL A 144 -15.32 -2.23 -4.40
CA VAL A 144 -15.33 -2.16 -2.93
C VAL A 144 -14.77 -3.46 -2.36
N GLY A 145 -15.25 -4.62 -2.84
CA GLY A 145 -14.73 -5.92 -2.44
C GLY A 145 -13.24 -6.10 -2.74
N LEU A 146 -12.78 -5.62 -3.91
CA LEU A 146 -11.36 -5.60 -4.27
C LEU A 146 -10.54 -4.80 -3.25
N ALA A 147 -10.98 -3.58 -2.93
CA ALA A 147 -10.28 -2.66 -2.03
C ALA A 147 -10.26 -3.18 -0.59
N THR A 148 -11.39 -3.66 -0.07
CA THR A 148 -11.46 -4.22 1.28
C THR A 148 -10.65 -5.51 1.39
N ALA A 149 -10.80 -6.43 0.42
CA ALA A 149 -10.05 -7.68 0.41
C ALA A 149 -8.54 -7.46 0.29
N SER A 150 -8.11 -6.48 -0.52
CA SER A 150 -6.68 -6.14 -0.62
C SER A 150 -6.14 -5.67 0.73
N ASN A 151 -6.85 -4.79 1.42
CA ASN A 151 -6.41 -4.31 2.72
C ASN A 151 -6.36 -5.43 3.76
N ILE A 152 -7.41 -6.25 3.84
CA ILE A 152 -7.47 -7.36 4.80
C ILE A 152 -6.38 -8.41 4.49
N GLY A 153 -6.25 -8.81 3.23
CA GLY A 153 -5.24 -9.78 2.81
C GLY A 153 -3.81 -9.33 3.06
N SER A 154 -3.52 -8.03 2.90
CA SER A 154 -2.19 -7.46 3.14
C SER A 154 -1.69 -7.60 4.58
N VAL A 155 -2.60 -7.72 5.54
CA VAL A 155 -2.25 -7.91 6.97
C VAL A 155 -1.55 -9.25 7.20
N ALA A 156 -1.77 -10.25 6.34
CA ALA A 156 -1.28 -11.61 6.54
C ALA A 156 0.26 -11.72 6.57
N THR A 157 1.00 -10.80 5.94
CA THR A 157 2.47 -10.92 5.80
C THR A 157 3.19 -9.59 5.99
N ILE A 158 4.51 -9.69 6.21
CA ILE A 158 5.39 -8.52 6.29
C ILE A 158 5.39 -7.75 4.97
N THR A 159 5.41 -8.44 3.82
CA THR A 159 5.51 -7.82 2.49
C THR A 159 4.18 -7.29 1.94
N GLY A 160 3.05 -7.60 2.58
CA GLY A 160 1.74 -7.23 2.07
C GLY A 160 1.48 -5.73 2.02
N ASN A 161 2.08 -4.95 2.93
CA ASN A 161 2.02 -3.49 2.87
C ASN A 161 3.28 -2.82 3.49
N PRO A 162 3.57 -1.55 3.15
CA PRO A 162 4.74 -0.84 3.68
C PRO A 162 4.73 -0.71 5.20
N GLN A 163 3.56 -0.60 5.83
CA GLN A 163 3.45 -0.49 7.29
C GLN A 163 3.98 -1.74 8.00
N ASN A 164 3.64 -2.93 7.48
CA ASN A 164 4.08 -4.21 8.00
C ASN A 164 5.59 -4.40 7.81
N ILE A 165 6.14 -3.92 6.69
CA ILE A 165 7.59 -3.93 6.45
C ILE A 165 8.31 -3.11 7.53
N ILE A 166 7.84 -1.90 7.81
CA ILE A 166 8.43 -1.03 8.85
C ILE A 166 8.35 -1.71 10.21
N ILE A 167 7.20 -2.30 10.57
CA ILE A 167 7.06 -3.05 11.82
C ILE A 167 8.03 -4.22 11.87
N GLY A 168 8.15 -5.00 10.79
CA GLY A 168 9.08 -6.13 10.69
C GLY A 168 10.54 -5.71 10.84
N SER A 169 10.95 -4.65 10.15
CA SER A 169 12.30 -4.06 10.20
C SER A 169 12.65 -3.60 11.62
N LEU A 170 11.75 -2.87 12.28
CA LEU A 170 11.98 -2.31 13.62
C LEU A 170 11.90 -3.36 14.74
N SER A 171 10.95 -4.30 14.65
CA SER A 171 10.72 -5.32 15.69
C SER A 171 11.63 -6.54 15.57
N LYS A 172 12.29 -6.73 14.41
CA LYS A 172 13.11 -7.91 14.07
C LYS A 172 12.36 -9.25 14.23
N ILE A 173 11.03 -9.22 14.13
CA ILE A 173 10.20 -10.44 14.15
C ILE A 173 10.48 -11.23 12.87
N SER A 174 10.60 -12.55 13.00
CA SER A 174 10.79 -13.41 11.83
C SER A 174 9.54 -13.40 10.93
N TYR A 175 9.74 -13.47 9.61
CA TYR A 175 8.66 -13.47 8.62
C TYR A 175 7.58 -14.52 8.93
N LEU A 176 8.00 -15.74 9.30
CA LEU A 176 7.09 -16.83 9.59
C LEU A 176 6.31 -16.62 10.87
N GLN A 177 6.93 -16.05 11.93
CA GLN A 177 6.20 -15.72 13.15
C GLN A 177 5.17 -14.62 12.91
N PHE A 178 5.51 -13.57 12.16
CA PHE A 178 4.56 -12.52 11.79
C PHE A 178 3.36 -13.11 11.03
N ALA A 179 3.64 -13.92 10.01
CA ALA A 179 2.59 -14.56 9.21
C ALA A 179 1.75 -15.55 10.03
N ALA A 180 2.34 -16.33 10.93
CA ALA A 180 1.60 -17.27 11.77
C ALA A 180 0.56 -16.60 12.68
N HIS A 181 0.83 -15.38 13.15
CA HIS A 181 -0.09 -14.63 14.00
C HIS A 181 -1.15 -13.86 13.20
N LEU A 182 -0.79 -13.32 12.04
CA LEU A 182 -1.67 -12.41 11.29
C LEU A 182 -2.40 -13.06 10.11
N ALA A 183 -1.88 -14.16 9.54
CA ALA A 183 -2.58 -14.90 8.49
C ALA A 183 -3.95 -15.45 8.96
N PRO A 184 -4.13 -15.96 10.20
CA PRO A 184 -5.45 -16.35 10.68
C PRO A 184 -6.42 -15.16 10.76
N VAL A 185 -5.94 -14.00 11.20
CA VAL A 185 -6.75 -12.77 11.27
C VAL A 185 -7.19 -12.32 9.89
N ALA A 186 -6.27 -12.32 8.92
CA ALA A 186 -6.58 -12.01 7.53
C ALA A 186 -7.58 -13.02 6.94
N ALA A 187 -7.39 -14.33 7.19
CA ALA A 187 -8.31 -15.36 6.70
C ALA A 187 -9.73 -15.20 7.27
N ILE A 188 -9.87 -14.93 8.57
CA ILE A 188 -11.17 -14.66 9.20
C ILE A 188 -11.80 -13.39 8.61
N GLY A 189 -11.01 -12.31 8.47
CA GLY A 189 -11.49 -11.06 7.89
C GLY A 189 -11.95 -11.19 6.45
N MET A 190 -11.35 -12.10 5.68
CA MET A 190 -11.73 -12.38 4.29
C MET A 190 -13.05 -13.17 4.16
N VAL A 191 -13.47 -13.84 5.23
CA VAL A 191 -14.71 -14.64 5.28
C VAL A 191 -15.90 -13.83 5.79
N LEU A 192 -15.65 -12.81 6.63
CA LEU A 192 -16.64 -11.87 7.15
C LEU A 192 -17.09 -10.85 6.10
#